data_AF-A0ABD5YSW6-F1
#
_entry.id   AF-A0ABD5YSW6-F1
#
_cell.length_a   1.000
_cell.length_b   1.000
_cell.length_c   1.000
_cell.angle_alpha   90.00
_cell.angle_beta   90.00
_cell.angle_gamma   90.00
#
_symmetry.space_group_name_H-M   'P 1'
#
loop_
_entity.id
_entity.type
_entity.pdbx_description
1 polymer ?
#
loop_
_entity_poly.entity_id
_entity_poly.type
_entity_poly.pdbx_seq_one_letter_code
_entity_poly.pdbx_strand_id
1 'polypeptide(L)'
;MSGTFAANTLGQATMQESHSTDHLRETDPAQPRVLPKGVADRYAGNTLNLPQYQVTESDITFQNGTPYWSYALAPDGMWNYLTKKQTGTVLIDMTSQNTAVNTVRGEMQKGIRTAFYNDYNWHLLKRGEYLAHYEDPFMVVHDDQQYIAVPYTVPAFHWLPIPHTTPTWGGVMLIDANGEITDLSPEKARKHPALKGQKLYPFDLTRDRVAATKYRHGIINTLTSHKDEIEVAPVPGDGNDQPFLIPTTEGPIYVVAAEPYGTAQGLSEIWMVDARTGQQYRYTPNGSLFGPRKATDYIRQAARTTDWNRFTPAEPIPVVIDDQLYWEVQIVPSDNSGVAYTAFVNAQNSEVHEVETTAAVTNFLQNGAVPANQTSDRDDNESPTSPTMIVERVAPNGSVIGTLTIYENESIRIVQQNETDAGNRTTESRTMSGPMGSSLAGA
;
A
#
# COMPACT_ATOMS: atom_id res chain seq x y z
N MET A 1 29.60 5.42 7.54
CA MET A 1 29.54 5.63 9.01
C MET A 1 28.61 6.77 9.40
N SER A 2 28.75 8.00 8.86
CA SER A 2 27.84 9.13 9.20
C SER A 2 26.35 8.78 9.01
N GLY A 3 25.97 8.11 7.91
CA GLY A 3 24.59 7.65 7.70
C GLY A 3 24.07 6.66 8.76
N THR A 4 24.93 5.80 9.32
CA THR A 4 24.56 4.88 10.40
C THR A 4 24.33 5.63 11.72
N PHE A 5 25.13 6.65 12.01
CA PHE A 5 24.90 7.51 13.19
C PHE A 5 23.62 8.33 13.04
N ALA A 6 23.36 8.90 11.86
CA ALA A 6 22.11 9.59 11.57
C ALA A 6 20.90 8.69 11.76
N ALA A 7 20.92 7.48 11.18
CA ALA A 7 19.84 6.51 11.36
C ALA A 7 19.70 6.06 12.83
N ASN A 8 20.79 5.88 13.56
CA ASN A 8 20.73 5.56 14.98
C ASN A 8 20.08 6.69 15.79
N THR A 9 20.52 7.94 15.61
CA THR A 9 19.94 9.11 16.29
C THR A 9 18.46 9.27 15.94
N LEU A 10 18.09 9.14 14.66
CA LEU A 10 16.71 9.23 14.20
C LEU A 10 15.83 8.11 14.79
N GLY A 11 16.36 6.89 14.86
CA GLY A 11 15.65 5.74 15.42
C GLY A 11 15.41 5.88 16.92
N GLN A 12 16.41 6.33 17.67
CA GLN A 12 16.29 6.59 19.11
C GLN A 12 15.30 7.72 19.39
N ALA A 13 15.38 8.83 18.67
CA ALA A 13 14.43 9.93 18.78
C ALA A 13 13.00 9.48 18.44
N THR A 14 12.84 8.69 17.38
CA THR A 14 11.54 8.12 16.99
C THR A 14 10.96 7.23 18.09
N MET A 15 11.76 6.35 18.69
CA MET A 15 11.31 5.53 19.82
C MET A 15 10.89 6.37 21.02
N GLN A 16 11.64 7.44 21.32
CA GLN A 16 11.36 8.33 22.45
C GLN A 16 10.11 9.19 22.25
N GLU A 17 9.85 9.64 21.02
CA GLU A 17 8.71 10.50 20.67
C GLU A 17 7.42 9.70 20.40
N SER A 18 7.53 8.41 20.09
CA SER A 18 6.38 7.54 19.80
C SER A 18 5.56 7.19 21.05
N HIS A 19 4.25 7.06 20.87
CA HIS A 19 3.36 6.52 21.90
C HIS A 19 3.08 5.04 21.65
N SER A 20 3.19 4.21 22.69
CA SER A 20 2.69 2.84 22.62
C SER A 20 1.16 2.87 22.65
N THR A 21 0.52 2.01 21.87
CA THR A 21 -0.94 1.83 21.87
C THR A 21 -1.27 0.34 21.81
N ASP A 22 -2.35 -0.04 22.49
CA ASP A 22 -2.90 -1.40 22.46
C ASP A 22 -4.01 -1.55 21.41
N HIS A 23 -4.41 -0.44 20.77
CA HIS A 23 -5.46 -0.40 19.76
C HIS A 23 -4.92 0.12 18.44
N LEU A 24 -5.44 -0.44 17.35
CA LEU A 24 -5.28 0.08 16.01
C LEU A 24 -6.34 1.16 15.76
N ARG A 25 -6.09 2.04 14.78
CA ARG A 25 -7.07 3.06 14.39
C ARG A 25 -7.98 2.51 13.30
N GLU A 26 -9.28 2.52 13.58
CA GLU A 26 -10.31 2.10 12.63
C GLU A 26 -10.22 2.87 11.32
N THR A 27 -10.32 2.14 10.21
CA THR A 27 -10.41 2.72 8.87
C THR A 27 -11.77 3.39 8.70
N ASP A 28 -11.83 4.55 8.04
CA ASP A 28 -13.12 5.20 7.77
C ASP A 28 -13.86 4.46 6.63
N PRO A 29 -14.95 3.74 6.92
CA PRO A 29 -15.67 3.00 5.88
C PRO A 29 -16.34 3.92 4.85
N ALA A 30 -16.56 5.20 5.17
CA ALA A 30 -17.13 6.17 4.24
C ALA A 30 -16.12 6.65 3.18
N GLN A 31 -14.83 6.40 3.39
CA GLN A 31 -13.75 6.81 2.49
C GLN A 31 -12.83 5.61 2.17
N PRO A 32 -13.37 4.53 1.57
CA PRO A 32 -12.58 3.34 1.26
C PRO A 32 -11.49 3.64 0.24
N ARG A 33 -10.40 2.87 0.24
CA ARG A 33 -9.31 3.01 -0.75
C ARG A 33 -9.38 1.90 -1.80
N VAL A 34 -10.35 2.02 -2.69
CA VAL A 34 -10.67 0.96 -3.67
C VAL A 34 -9.86 1.07 -4.96
N LEU A 35 -9.38 2.27 -5.33
CA LEU A 35 -8.65 2.48 -6.58
C LEU A 35 -7.13 2.59 -6.35
N PRO A 36 -6.33 1.58 -6.74
CA PRO A 36 -4.88 1.64 -6.61
C PRO A 36 -4.25 2.61 -7.63
N LYS A 37 -3.05 3.10 -7.32
CA LYS A 37 -2.29 4.09 -8.10
C LYS A 37 -2.16 3.69 -9.56
N GLY A 38 -1.76 2.45 -9.84
CA GLY A 38 -1.54 1.98 -11.22
C GLY A 38 -2.79 2.06 -12.11
N VAL A 39 -3.97 1.75 -11.55
CA VAL A 39 -5.25 1.88 -12.28
C VAL A 39 -5.63 3.34 -12.46
N ALA A 40 -5.44 4.16 -11.43
CA ALA A 40 -5.68 5.60 -11.51
C ALA A 40 -4.79 6.26 -12.57
N ASP A 41 -3.50 5.91 -12.64
CA ASP A 41 -2.56 6.45 -13.63
C ASP A 41 -3.03 6.14 -15.06
N ARG A 42 -3.58 4.94 -15.29
CA ARG A 42 -4.17 4.57 -16.58
C ARG A 42 -5.46 5.33 -16.87
N TYR A 43 -6.32 5.52 -15.89
CA TYR A 43 -7.54 6.33 -16.03
C TYR A 43 -7.21 7.79 -16.34
N ALA A 44 -6.20 8.36 -15.68
CA ALA A 44 -5.71 9.72 -15.91
C ALA A 44 -5.18 9.88 -17.34
N GLY A 45 -4.37 8.93 -17.81
CA GLY A 45 -3.83 8.94 -19.17
C GLY A 45 -4.90 8.79 -20.25
N ASN A 46 -5.86 7.86 -20.08
CA ASN A 46 -6.88 7.55 -21.08
C ASN A 46 -7.94 8.65 -21.24
N THR A 47 -8.22 9.42 -20.20
CA THR A 47 -9.23 10.49 -20.23
C THR A 47 -8.71 11.81 -20.78
N LEU A 48 -7.39 11.91 -21.01
CA LEU A 48 -6.76 13.13 -21.48
C LEU A 48 -6.97 13.36 -22.98
N ASN A 49 -7.91 14.23 -23.33
CA ASN A 49 -8.15 14.66 -24.72
C ASN A 49 -7.32 15.90 -25.12
N LEU A 50 -6.10 16.04 -24.59
CA LEU A 50 -5.23 17.20 -24.81
C LEU A 50 -3.91 16.77 -25.47
N PRO A 51 -3.78 16.79 -26.81
CA PRO A 51 -2.60 16.26 -27.52
C PRO A 51 -1.26 16.94 -27.21
N GLN A 52 -1.28 18.08 -26.51
CA GLN A 52 -0.09 18.86 -26.16
C GLN A 52 0.32 18.70 -24.69
N TYR A 53 -0.39 17.85 -23.96
CA TYR A 53 -0.26 17.70 -22.51
C TYR A 53 -0.27 16.23 -22.13
N GLN A 54 0.27 15.95 -20.95
CA GLN A 54 0.23 14.66 -20.28
C GLN A 54 -0.04 14.87 -18.79
N VAL A 55 -0.55 13.83 -18.13
CA VAL A 55 -0.60 13.79 -16.67
C VAL A 55 0.79 13.49 -16.11
N THR A 56 1.13 14.08 -14.96
CA THR A 56 2.38 13.80 -14.24
C THR A 56 2.29 12.52 -13.42
N GLU A 57 3.31 12.24 -12.61
CA GLU A 57 3.16 11.29 -11.50
C GLU A 57 2.08 11.80 -10.53
N SER A 58 1.36 10.85 -9.93
CA SER A 58 0.30 11.11 -8.97
C SER A 58 0.77 11.16 -7.53
N ASP A 59 0.05 11.94 -6.74
CA ASP A 59 0.12 11.88 -5.27
C ASP A 59 -1.26 12.16 -4.67
N ILE A 60 -1.50 11.74 -3.42
CA ILE A 60 -2.83 11.75 -2.80
C ILE A 60 -3.16 13.15 -2.27
N THR A 61 -4.36 13.62 -2.60
CA THR A 61 -4.95 14.85 -2.04
C THR A 61 -6.34 14.53 -1.46
N PHE A 62 -6.84 15.38 -0.58
CA PHE A 62 -8.18 15.25 -0.02
C PHE A 62 -9.07 16.39 -0.52
N GLN A 63 -10.28 16.07 -0.96
CA GLN A 63 -11.31 17.06 -1.24
C GLN A 63 -12.54 16.73 -0.40
N ASN A 64 -12.88 17.62 0.54
CA ASN A 64 -14.00 17.43 1.48
C ASN A 64 -13.94 16.11 2.27
N GLY A 65 -12.73 15.63 2.59
CA GLY A 65 -12.50 14.36 3.30
C GLY A 65 -12.36 13.14 2.38
N THR A 66 -12.71 13.26 1.09
CA THR A 66 -12.55 12.18 0.11
C THR A 66 -11.14 12.18 -0.47
N PRO A 67 -10.43 11.04 -0.45
CA PRO A 67 -9.11 10.90 -1.05
C PRO A 67 -9.18 10.82 -2.59
N TYR A 68 -8.28 11.53 -3.26
CA TYR A 68 -8.12 11.54 -4.71
C TYR A 68 -6.64 11.33 -5.08
N TRP A 69 -6.39 10.57 -6.13
CA TRP A 69 -5.11 10.65 -6.85
C TRP A 69 -5.08 11.96 -7.63
N SER A 70 -4.09 12.80 -7.34
CA SER A 70 -3.94 14.13 -7.91
C SER A 70 -2.78 14.17 -8.89
N TYR A 71 -3.02 14.77 -10.06
CA TYR A 71 -2.07 14.86 -11.16
C TYR A 71 -2.01 16.28 -11.68
N ALA A 72 -0.83 16.75 -12.07
CA ALA A 72 -0.70 17.97 -12.87
C ALA A 72 -0.88 17.67 -14.36
N LEU A 73 -1.50 18.60 -15.10
CA LEU A 73 -1.52 18.58 -16.56
C LEU A 73 -0.32 19.34 -17.12
N ALA A 74 0.78 18.63 -17.30
CA ALA A 74 2.05 19.17 -17.76
C ALA A 74 2.16 19.15 -19.30
N PRO A 75 2.91 20.07 -19.92
CA PRO A 75 3.18 20.02 -21.35
C PRO A 75 3.85 18.70 -21.79
N ASP A 76 3.54 18.25 -23.00
CA ASP A 76 4.11 17.03 -23.58
C ASP A 76 4.89 17.26 -24.89
N GLY A 77 6.06 16.63 -24.98
CA GLY A 77 7.05 16.85 -26.05
C GLY A 77 7.91 18.10 -25.86
N MET A 78 9.09 18.11 -26.48
CA MET A 78 10.13 19.13 -26.28
C MET A 78 9.65 20.57 -26.55
N TRP A 79 8.92 20.78 -27.66
CA TRP A 79 8.46 22.13 -28.02
C TRP A 79 7.43 22.67 -27.01
N ASN A 80 6.48 21.84 -26.58
CA ASN A 80 5.48 22.23 -25.60
C ASN A 80 6.11 22.42 -24.21
N TYR A 81 7.03 21.54 -23.80
CA TYR A 81 7.82 21.70 -22.58
C TYR A 81 8.51 23.06 -22.49
N LEU A 82 9.08 23.53 -23.60
CA LEU A 82 9.79 24.82 -23.69
C LEU A 82 8.87 26.04 -23.80
N THR A 83 7.63 25.90 -24.27
CA THR A 83 6.76 27.05 -24.63
C THR A 83 5.46 27.15 -23.84
N LYS A 84 5.02 26.06 -23.19
CA LYS A 84 3.75 25.99 -22.47
C LYS A 84 3.98 25.86 -20.96
N LYS A 85 2.91 26.09 -20.21
CA LYS A 85 2.85 25.94 -18.76
C LYS A 85 1.96 24.76 -18.41
N GLN A 86 2.00 24.32 -17.15
CA GLN A 86 0.99 23.41 -16.64
C GLN A 86 -0.40 24.04 -16.79
N THR A 87 -1.41 23.27 -17.21
CA THR A 87 -2.74 23.79 -17.58
C THR A 87 -3.91 23.11 -16.83
N GLY A 88 -3.66 22.62 -15.63
CA GLY A 88 -4.71 22.11 -14.78
C GLY A 88 -4.26 21.04 -13.81
N THR A 89 -5.26 20.48 -13.16
CA THR A 89 -5.19 19.37 -12.21
C THR A 89 -6.21 18.33 -12.62
N VAL A 90 -5.79 17.07 -12.66
CA VAL A 90 -6.69 15.93 -12.77
C VAL A 90 -6.79 15.26 -11.41
N LEU A 91 -8.00 14.97 -10.98
CA LEU A 91 -8.32 14.28 -9.74
C LEU A 91 -9.08 13.01 -10.08
N ILE A 92 -8.64 11.89 -9.52
CA ILE A 92 -9.30 10.59 -9.69
C ILE A 92 -9.71 10.08 -8.33
N ASP A 93 -11.01 9.82 -8.18
CA ASP A 93 -11.60 9.37 -6.92
C ASP A 93 -11.02 8.02 -6.50
N MET A 94 -10.47 7.94 -5.29
CA MET A 94 -9.90 6.70 -4.76
C MET A 94 -10.97 5.78 -4.15
N THR A 95 -12.17 6.30 -3.89
CA THR A 95 -13.24 5.59 -3.18
C THR A 95 -14.12 4.75 -4.09
N SER A 96 -13.91 4.81 -5.40
CA SER A 96 -14.76 4.18 -6.40
C SER A 96 -13.91 3.49 -7.46
N GLN A 97 -14.34 2.31 -7.90
CA GLN A 97 -13.72 1.60 -9.03
C GLN A 97 -14.01 2.28 -10.37
N ASN A 98 -15.02 3.15 -10.42
CA ASN A 98 -15.42 3.82 -11.66
C ASN A 98 -14.41 4.92 -12.03
N THR A 99 -14.30 5.18 -13.33
CA THR A 99 -13.47 6.27 -13.91
C THR A 99 -14.10 7.65 -13.66
N ALA A 100 -14.28 8.02 -12.39
CA ALA A 100 -14.72 9.36 -11.99
C ALA A 100 -13.51 10.30 -12.03
N VAL A 101 -13.31 10.94 -13.19
CA VAL A 101 -12.20 11.89 -13.40
C VAL A 101 -12.74 13.30 -13.35
N ASN A 102 -12.24 14.09 -12.39
CA ASN A 102 -12.50 15.53 -12.31
C ASN A 102 -11.27 16.28 -12.83
N THR A 103 -11.47 17.23 -13.74
CA THR A 103 -10.38 18.06 -14.27
C THR A 103 -10.66 19.53 -13.97
N VAL A 104 -9.79 20.14 -13.18
CA VAL A 104 -9.80 21.57 -12.92
C VAL A 104 -8.83 22.24 -13.87
N ARG A 105 -9.34 23.10 -14.75
CA ARG A 105 -8.52 23.79 -15.74
C ARG A 105 -8.03 25.13 -15.19
N GLY A 106 -6.82 25.47 -15.55
CA GLY A 106 -6.20 26.75 -15.22
C GLY A 106 -4.69 26.66 -15.33
N GLU A 107 -4.07 27.73 -15.81
CA GLU A 107 -2.62 27.76 -15.93
C GLU A 107 -1.95 27.99 -14.57
N MET A 108 -0.87 27.25 -14.31
CA MET A 108 0.03 27.53 -13.20
C MET A 108 1.25 28.28 -13.73
N GLN A 109 1.55 29.47 -13.18
CA GLN A 109 2.76 30.22 -13.57
C GLN A 109 4.04 29.46 -13.23
N LYS A 110 4.02 28.74 -12.10
CA LYS A 110 5.10 27.86 -11.64
C LYS A 110 4.56 26.44 -11.56
N GLY A 111 4.81 25.64 -12.59
CA GLY A 111 4.15 24.34 -12.78
C GLY A 111 5.10 23.16 -12.62
N ILE A 112 4.53 21.98 -12.41
CA ILE A 112 5.22 20.69 -12.39
C ILE A 112 5.59 20.29 -13.82
N ARG A 113 6.82 19.78 -14.01
CA ARG A 113 7.32 19.24 -15.28
C ARG A 113 7.22 20.27 -16.42
N THR A 114 7.62 21.50 -16.13
CA THR A 114 7.72 22.59 -17.12
C THR A 114 9.18 22.98 -17.35
N ALA A 115 9.45 23.82 -18.35
CA ALA A 115 10.80 24.35 -18.56
C ALA A 115 11.34 25.01 -17.28
N PHE A 116 12.65 24.87 -17.02
CA PHE A 116 13.30 25.29 -15.78
C PHE A 116 12.91 26.70 -15.29
N TYR A 117 12.66 27.66 -16.19
CA TYR A 117 12.29 29.03 -15.83
C TYR A 117 10.85 29.19 -15.32
N ASN A 118 9.97 28.21 -15.59
CA ASN A 118 8.61 28.09 -15.06
C ASN A 118 8.46 26.89 -14.10
N ASP A 119 9.51 26.10 -13.90
CA ASP A 119 9.45 24.90 -13.07
C ASP A 119 9.38 25.24 -11.58
N TYR A 120 8.43 24.64 -10.87
CA TYR A 120 8.21 24.94 -9.45
C TYR A 120 9.47 24.68 -8.62
N ASN A 121 10.16 23.56 -8.85
CA ASN A 121 11.31 23.13 -8.06
C ASN A 121 12.48 24.10 -8.23
N TRP A 122 12.73 24.56 -9.46
CA TRP A 122 13.73 25.60 -9.72
C TRP A 122 13.47 26.89 -8.92
N HIS A 123 12.21 27.31 -8.82
CA HIS A 123 11.84 28.49 -8.05
C HIS A 123 11.93 28.27 -6.54
N LEU A 124 11.68 27.05 -6.04
CA LEU A 124 11.91 26.70 -4.63
C LEU A 124 13.41 26.76 -4.29
N LEU A 125 14.26 26.15 -5.12
CA LEU A 125 15.72 26.16 -4.93
C LEU A 125 16.31 27.57 -4.91
N LYS A 126 15.77 28.50 -5.72
CA LYS A 126 16.20 29.90 -5.75
C LYS A 126 15.92 30.68 -4.46
N ARG A 127 15.08 30.18 -3.56
CA ARG A 127 14.76 30.86 -2.29
C ARG A 127 15.88 30.78 -1.25
N GLY A 128 16.92 29.99 -1.50
CA GLY A 128 18.11 29.96 -0.64
C GLY A 128 18.11 28.87 0.43
N GLU A 129 17.05 28.09 0.55
CA GLU A 129 16.98 26.92 1.45
C GLU A 129 17.62 25.69 0.78
N TYR A 130 18.90 25.80 0.41
CA TYR A 130 19.62 24.75 -0.34
C TYR A 130 19.81 23.44 0.44
N LEU A 131 19.59 23.46 1.74
CA LEU A 131 19.66 22.28 2.60
C LEU A 131 18.29 21.64 2.84
N ALA A 132 17.21 22.29 2.42
CA ALA A 132 15.88 21.69 2.48
C ALA A 132 15.79 20.55 1.47
N HIS A 133 15.13 19.46 1.88
CA HIS A 133 14.72 18.39 0.99
C HIS A 133 13.22 18.53 0.74
N TYR A 134 12.87 18.93 -0.48
CA TYR A 134 11.49 19.04 -0.94
C TYR A 134 11.02 17.67 -1.42
N GLU A 135 9.90 17.20 -0.87
CA GLU A 135 9.32 15.91 -1.26
C GLU A 135 8.44 16.04 -2.51
N ASP A 136 7.85 14.92 -2.92
CA ASP A 136 6.98 14.90 -4.08
C ASP A 136 5.80 15.88 -3.90
N PRO A 137 5.55 16.73 -4.93
CA PRO A 137 4.47 17.69 -4.89
C PRO A 137 3.12 16.98 -5.10
N PHE A 138 2.07 17.45 -4.43
CA PHE A 138 0.70 17.06 -4.72
C PHE A 138 -0.15 18.27 -5.11
N MET A 139 -1.13 18.03 -5.97
CA MET A 139 -2.05 19.08 -6.40
C MET A 139 -3.19 19.22 -5.38
N VAL A 140 -3.54 20.46 -5.07
CA VAL A 140 -4.65 20.78 -4.18
C VAL A 140 -5.62 21.68 -4.91
N VAL A 141 -6.89 21.33 -4.87
CA VAL A 141 -7.98 22.18 -5.38
C VAL A 141 -8.83 22.62 -4.21
N HIS A 142 -8.97 23.94 -4.05
CA HIS A 142 -9.81 24.54 -3.03
C HIS A 142 -10.53 25.76 -3.63
N ASP A 143 -11.86 25.80 -3.51
CA ASP A 143 -12.71 26.87 -4.06
C ASP A 143 -12.40 27.19 -5.54
N ASP A 144 -12.31 26.15 -6.38
CA ASP A 144 -11.93 26.20 -7.80
C ASP A 144 -10.54 26.78 -8.09
N GLN A 145 -9.74 27.07 -7.06
CA GLN A 145 -8.35 27.48 -7.18
C GLN A 145 -7.42 26.29 -7.03
N GLN A 146 -6.36 26.30 -7.85
CA GLN A 146 -5.35 25.24 -7.87
C GLN A 146 -4.09 25.68 -7.14
N TYR A 147 -3.52 24.75 -6.39
CA TYR A 147 -2.28 24.92 -5.68
C TYR A 147 -1.38 23.70 -5.90
N ILE A 148 -0.07 23.92 -5.85
CA ILE A 148 0.93 22.86 -5.66
C ILE A 148 1.39 22.94 -4.20
N ALA A 149 1.22 21.85 -3.46
CA ALA A 149 1.70 21.72 -2.09
C ALA A 149 2.93 20.81 -2.08
N VAL A 150 4.01 21.27 -1.46
CA VAL A 150 5.29 20.55 -1.40
C VAL A 150 5.76 20.48 0.06
N PRO A 151 5.47 19.38 0.78
CA PRO A 151 6.07 19.12 2.07
C PRO A 151 7.59 19.08 1.95
N TYR A 152 8.30 19.52 2.99
CA TYR A 152 9.75 19.50 2.97
C TYR A 152 10.35 19.23 4.35
N THR A 153 11.57 18.73 4.35
CA THR A 153 12.38 18.53 5.55
C THR A 153 13.62 19.42 5.54
N VAL A 154 14.11 19.73 6.73
CA VAL A 154 15.36 20.47 6.95
C VAL A 154 16.28 19.67 7.87
N PRO A 155 17.61 19.78 7.72
CA PRO A 155 18.56 19.04 8.54
C PRO A 155 18.65 19.63 9.95
N ALA A 156 18.47 18.78 10.96
CA ALA A 156 18.92 19.04 12.32
C ALA A 156 20.37 18.57 12.48
N PHE A 157 21.25 19.49 12.90
CA PHE A 157 22.69 19.23 13.03
C PHE A 157 23.05 18.67 14.41
N HIS A 158 23.80 17.58 14.41
CA HIS A 158 24.34 16.94 15.60
C HIS A 158 25.87 16.95 15.52
N TRP A 159 26.54 17.61 16.48
CA TRP A 159 28.00 17.82 16.41
C TRP A 159 28.82 16.74 17.13
N LEU A 160 28.21 16.03 18.08
CA LEU A 160 28.88 15.02 18.92
C LEU A 160 28.07 13.72 18.91
N PRO A 161 28.75 12.55 19.05
CA PRO A 161 30.20 12.35 19.05
C PRO A 161 30.83 12.40 17.65
N ILE A 162 30.04 12.23 16.58
CA ILE A 162 30.46 12.36 15.18
C ILE A 162 29.47 13.31 14.50
N PRO A 163 29.93 14.35 13.79
CA PRO A 163 29.04 15.24 13.05
C PRO A 163 28.14 14.49 12.07
N HIS A 164 26.82 14.69 12.20
CA HIS A 164 25.81 14.14 11.30
C HIS A 164 24.56 15.01 11.31
N THR A 165 23.62 14.71 10.40
CA THR A 165 22.32 15.39 10.33
C THR A 165 21.20 14.37 10.36
N THR A 166 20.05 14.78 10.89
CA THR A 166 18.80 14.01 10.81
C THR A 166 17.72 14.90 10.19
N PRO A 167 16.85 14.36 9.33
CA PRO A 167 15.78 15.15 8.73
C PRO A 167 14.72 15.52 9.78
N THR A 168 14.18 16.72 9.68
CA THR A 168 13.08 17.23 10.51
C THR A 168 12.06 17.94 9.64
N TRP A 169 10.78 17.85 9.98
CA TRP A 169 9.73 18.48 9.18
C TRP A 169 9.88 20.01 9.19
N GLY A 170 10.16 20.60 8.03
CA GLY A 170 10.38 22.04 7.87
C GLY A 170 9.06 22.80 7.68
N GLY A 171 8.12 22.21 6.95
CA GLY A 171 6.83 22.83 6.64
C GLY A 171 6.25 22.33 5.32
N VAL A 172 5.47 23.19 4.67
CA VAL A 172 4.90 22.98 3.34
C VAL A 172 5.11 24.26 2.52
N MET A 173 5.75 24.14 1.36
CA MET A 173 5.75 25.21 0.36
C MET A 173 4.45 25.12 -0.42
N LEU A 174 3.66 26.20 -0.40
CA LEU A 174 2.41 26.29 -1.13
C LEU A 174 2.58 27.26 -2.30
N ILE A 175 2.25 26.80 -3.50
CA ILE A 175 2.38 27.57 -4.74
C ILE A 175 0.99 27.75 -5.34
N ASP A 176 0.58 29.01 -5.53
CA ASP A 176 -0.71 29.31 -6.14
C ASP A 176 -0.62 29.36 -7.69
N ALA A 177 -1.77 29.52 -8.34
CA ALA A 177 -1.84 29.64 -9.80
C ALA A 177 -1.04 30.83 -10.37
N ASN A 178 -0.91 31.92 -9.61
CA ASN A 178 -0.13 33.11 -10.01
C ASN A 178 1.39 32.91 -9.84
N GLY A 179 1.81 31.81 -9.22
CA GLY A 179 3.20 31.51 -8.93
C GLY A 179 3.71 32.21 -7.66
N GLU A 180 2.84 32.74 -6.82
CA GLU A 180 3.21 33.13 -5.46
C GLU A 180 3.58 31.87 -4.67
N ILE A 181 4.71 31.91 -3.97
CA ILE A 181 5.20 30.80 -3.15
C ILE A 181 5.12 31.24 -1.69
N THR A 182 4.26 30.59 -0.92
CA THR A 182 4.14 30.80 0.52
C THR A 182 4.84 29.67 1.25
N ASP A 183 5.82 30.02 2.08
CA ASP A 183 6.43 29.08 3.01
C ASP A 183 5.59 28.99 4.29
N LEU A 184 4.98 27.83 4.51
CA LEU A 184 4.12 27.56 5.65
C LEU A 184 4.82 26.61 6.62
N SER A 185 5.14 27.11 7.80
CA SER A 185 5.54 26.25 8.93
C SER A 185 4.45 25.20 9.23
N PRO A 186 4.79 24.07 9.88
CA PRO A 186 3.85 23.03 10.27
C PRO A 186 2.52 23.52 10.86
N GLU A 187 2.57 24.50 11.75
CA GLU A 187 1.38 25.09 12.36
C GLU A 187 0.57 25.96 11.40
N LYS A 188 1.23 26.73 10.53
CA LYS A 188 0.57 27.56 9.53
C LYS A 188 -0.08 26.72 8.45
N ALA A 189 0.60 25.66 7.99
CA ALA A 189 0.08 24.73 7.00
C ALA A 189 -1.24 24.09 7.46
N ARG A 190 -1.30 23.62 8.72
CA ARG A 190 -2.53 23.06 9.31
C ARG A 190 -3.70 24.03 9.42
N LYS A 191 -3.43 25.34 9.51
CA LYS A 191 -4.44 26.39 9.62
C LYS A 191 -4.83 26.98 8.26
N HIS A 192 -4.07 26.68 7.20
CA HIS A 192 -4.31 27.24 5.88
C HIS A 192 -5.57 26.62 5.25
N PRO A 193 -6.54 27.40 4.74
CA PRO A 193 -7.80 26.89 4.22
C PRO A 193 -7.65 25.80 3.15
N ALA A 194 -6.78 26.04 2.15
CA ALA A 194 -6.53 25.07 1.08
C ALA A 194 -5.89 23.75 1.57
N LEU A 195 -5.18 23.78 2.70
CA LEU A 195 -4.44 22.62 3.22
C LEU A 195 -5.18 21.88 4.34
N LYS A 196 -6.42 22.29 4.64
CA LYS A 196 -7.21 21.67 5.70
C LYS A 196 -7.53 20.22 5.34
N GLY A 197 -7.13 19.29 6.21
CA GLY A 197 -7.37 17.86 6.03
C GLY A 197 -6.41 17.16 5.06
N GLN A 198 -5.44 17.88 4.49
CA GLN A 198 -4.43 17.30 3.60
C GLN A 198 -3.36 16.50 4.36
N LYS A 199 -2.63 15.66 3.63
CA LYS A 199 -1.38 15.06 4.11
C LYS A 199 -0.26 16.12 4.07
N LEU A 200 0.17 16.60 5.22
CA LEU A 200 1.15 17.70 5.35
C LEU A 200 2.51 17.20 5.82
N TYR A 201 2.51 16.13 6.60
CA TYR A 201 3.72 15.51 7.10
C TYR A 201 4.39 14.72 5.97
N PRO A 202 5.72 14.84 5.78
CA PRO A 202 6.40 14.22 4.64
C PRO A 202 6.37 12.69 4.68
N PHE A 203 6.24 12.09 3.50
CA PHE A 203 6.07 10.64 3.34
C PHE A 203 7.39 9.92 3.62
N ASP A 204 8.48 10.37 2.99
CA ASP A 204 9.79 9.74 3.14
C ASP A 204 10.28 9.90 4.57
N LEU A 205 10.06 11.07 5.18
CA LEU A 205 10.36 11.26 6.61
C LEU A 205 9.64 10.23 7.50
N THR A 206 8.39 9.87 7.20
CA THR A 206 7.66 8.86 7.95
C THR A 206 8.31 7.50 7.80
N ARG A 207 8.61 7.09 6.56
CA ARG A 207 9.24 5.81 6.26
C ARG A 207 10.63 5.70 6.89
N ASP A 208 11.46 6.73 6.74
CA ASP A 208 12.82 6.78 7.26
C ASP A 208 12.85 6.71 8.79
N ARG A 209 11.93 7.41 9.46
CA ARG A 209 11.83 7.37 10.91
C ARG A 209 11.48 5.99 11.43
N VAL A 210 10.48 5.34 10.84
CA VAL A 210 10.12 3.96 11.23
C VAL A 210 11.27 3.00 10.92
N ALA A 211 11.84 3.03 9.71
CA ALA A 211 12.96 2.17 9.34
C ALA A 211 14.19 2.35 10.24
N ALA A 212 14.46 3.58 10.69
CA ALA A 212 15.55 3.91 11.59
C ALA A 212 15.41 3.28 12.99
N THR A 213 14.17 2.96 13.43
CA THR A 213 13.94 2.34 14.74
C THR A 213 14.58 0.95 14.87
N LYS A 214 15.03 0.33 13.78
CA LYS A 214 15.88 -0.87 13.85
C LYS A 214 17.14 -0.67 14.73
N TYR A 215 17.60 0.56 14.88
CA TYR A 215 18.70 0.97 15.75
C TYR A 215 18.26 1.31 17.20
N ARG A 216 17.04 0.95 17.63
CA ARG A 216 16.52 1.20 19.00
C ARG A 216 17.39 0.65 20.13
N HIS A 217 18.21 -0.37 19.85
CA HIS A 217 19.19 -0.92 20.79
C HIS A 217 20.65 -0.58 20.42
N GLY A 218 20.84 0.44 19.57
CA GLY A 218 22.14 0.92 19.14
C GLY A 218 22.73 0.17 17.95
N ILE A 219 23.74 0.78 17.33
CA ILE A 219 24.43 0.25 16.14
C ILE A 219 25.03 -1.14 16.40
N ILE A 220 25.59 -1.38 17.59
CA ILE A 220 26.23 -2.66 17.92
C ILE A 220 25.20 -3.79 17.92
N ASN A 221 23.98 -3.54 18.41
CA ASN A 221 22.91 -4.54 18.39
C ASN A 221 22.59 -4.97 16.96
N THR A 222 22.44 -4.01 16.04
CA THR A 222 22.16 -4.25 14.62
C THR A 222 23.28 -4.99 13.88
N LEU A 223 24.49 -5.06 14.45
CA LEU A 223 25.62 -5.80 13.87
C LEU A 223 25.86 -7.16 14.53
N THR A 224 25.20 -7.45 15.65
CA THR A 224 25.53 -8.62 16.48
C THR A 224 24.31 -9.41 16.91
N SER A 225 23.53 -8.89 17.85
CA SER A 225 22.43 -9.61 18.50
C SER A 225 21.09 -9.48 17.79
N HIS A 226 20.90 -8.45 16.96
CA HIS A 226 19.64 -8.16 16.25
C HIS A 226 18.42 -8.18 17.17
N LYS A 227 18.59 -7.78 18.45
CA LYS A 227 17.54 -7.84 19.46
C LYS A 227 16.47 -6.80 19.15
N ASP A 228 15.24 -7.25 19.00
CA ASP A 228 14.06 -6.45 18.66
C ASP A 228 14.31 -5.55 17.43
N GLU A 229 15.13 -6.04 16.50
CA GLU A 229 15.37 -5.37 15.23
C GLU A 229 14.20 -5.62 14.28
N ILE A 230 13.78 -4.56 13.58
CA ILE A 230 12.70 -4.61 12.60
C ILE A 230 13.21 -4.26 11.21
N GLU A 231 12.41 -4.62 10.22
CA GLU A 231 12.48 -4.12 8.85
C GLU A 231 11.08 -3.69 8.40
N VAL A 232 10.99 -2.62 7.61
CA VAL A 232 9.72 -2.23 6.99
C VAL A 232 9.30 -3.37 6.07
N ALA A 233 8.08 -3.87 6.24
CA ALA A 233 7.59 -5.00 5.48
C ALA A 233 7.55 -4.62 3.99
N PRO A 234 8.21 -5.39 3.11
CA PRO A 234 8.13 -5.12 1.68
C PRO A 234 6.72 -5.47 1.17
N VAL A 235 6.24 -4.71 0.20
CA VAL A 235 4.91 -4.89 -0.38
C VAL A 235 5.01 -5.29 -1.85
N PRO A 236 4.17 -6.22 -2.33
CA PRO A 236 3.96 -6.40 -3.76
C PRO A 236 3.20 -5.21 -4.36
N GLY A 237 3.53 -4.85 -5.60
CA GLY A 237 2.80 -3.82 -6.35
C GLY A 237 3.70 -3.00 -7.28
N ASP A 238 3.06 -2.10 -8.03
CA ASP A 238 3.65 -1.32 -9.12
C ASP A 238 4.01 0.11 -8.68
N GLY A 239 4.77 0.26 -7.58
CA GLY A 239 5.35 1.56 -7.20
C GLY A 239 4.51 2.46 -6.27
N ASN A 240 3.62 1.88 -5.46
CA ASN A 240 3.05 2.54 -4.27
C ASN A 240 3.45 1.76 -3.00
N ASP A 241 4.64 2.05 -2.49
CA ASP A 241 5.20 1.41 -1.29
C ASP A 241 4.63 2.00 0.02
N GLN A 242 4.89 1.33 1.15
CA GLN A 242 4.55 1.86 2.48
C GLN A 242 5.35 3.14 2.82
N PRO A 243 4.83 4.08 3.63
CA PRO A 243 3.55 4.03 4.34
C PRO A 243 2.33 4.06 3.42
N PHE A 244 1.30 3.30 3.77
CA PHE A 244 0.00 3.52 3.15
C PHE A 244 -0.74 4.67 3.85
N LEU A 245 -1.19 5.65 3.08
CA LEU A 245 -2.09 6.69 3.57
C LEU A 245 -3.51 6.14 3.69
N ILE A 246 -4.07 6.15 4.88
CA ILE A 246 -5.38 5.58 5.21
C ILE A 246 -6.26 6.67 5.81
N PRO A 247 -7.45 6.91 5.24
CA PRO A 247 -8.48 7.75 5.86
C PRO A 247 -9.00 7.09 7.15
N THR A 248 -9.09 7.87 8.22
CA THR A 248 -9.77 7.50 9.46
C THR A 248 -10.74 8.61 9.84
N THR A 249 -11.66 8.32 10.75
CA THR A 249 -12.62 9.31 11.27
C THR A 249 -11.93 10.48 12.01
N GLU A 250 -10.70 10.30 12.48
CA GLU A 250 -9.88 11.34 13.14
C GLU A 250 -9.03 12.16 12.16
N GLY A 251 -8.97 11.73 10.90
CA GLY A 251 -8.13 12.29 9.84
C GLY A 251 -7.19 11.27 9.20
N PRO A 252 -6.45 11.67 8.17
CA PRO A 252 -5.57 10.74 7.47
C PRO A 252 -4.36 10.35 8.31
N ILE A 253 -4.00 9.07 8.25
CA ILE A 253 -2.80 8.52 8.88
C ILE A 253 -1.94 7.81 7.83
N TYR A 254 -0.64 7.82 8.03
CA TYR A 254 0.30 6.91 7.39
C TYR A 254 0.42 5.65 8.24
N VAL A 255 0.32 4.49 7.62
CA VAL A 255 0.54 3.20 8.29
C VAL A 255 1.76 2.51 7.70
N VAL A 256 2.70 2.15 8.56
CA VAL A 256 3.88 1.35 8.22
C VAL A 256 3.86 0.06 9.02
N ALA A 257 3.72 -1.06 8.33
CA ALA A 257 3.88 -2.39 8.91
C ALA A 257 5.34 -2.81 8.88
N ALA A 258 5.81 -3.39 9.99
CA ALA A 258 7.18 -3.84 10.16
C ALA A 258 7.26 -5.31 10.58
N GLU A 259 8.17 -6.04 9.96
CA GLU A 259 8.49 -7.43 10.27
C GLU A 259 9.77 -7.50 11.12
N PRO A 260 9.98 -8.54 11.95
CA PRO A 260 11.27 -8.78 12.57
C PRO A 260 12.36 -8.93 11.52
N TYR A 261 13.58 -8.45 11.84
CA TYR A 261 14.74 -8.68 11.00
C TYR A 261 14.95 -10.17 10.69
N GLY A 262 15.22 -10.47 9.42
CA GLY A 262 15.47 -11.82 8.92
C GLY A 262 14.40 -12.34 7.96
N THR A 263 14.11 -13.64 8.00
CA THR A 263 13.17 -14.29 7.08
C THR A 263 11.76 -14.46 7.66
N ALA A 264 11.50 -13.92 8.85
CA ALA A 264 10.18 -13.97 9.47
C ALA A 264 9.20 -13.08 8.68
N GLN A 265 8.01 -13.62 8.40
CA GLN A 265 6.94 -12.91 7.67
C GLN A 265 5.74 -12.57 8.57
N GLY A 266 5.95 -12.63 9.89
CA GLY A 266 5.00 -12.15 10.88
C GLY A 266 5.26 -10.68 11.20
N LEU A 267 4.22 -9.90 11.48
CA LEU A 267 4.35 -8.52 11.91
C LEU A 267 4.91 -8.47 13.33
N SER A 268 5.89 -7.58 13.52
CA SER A 268 6.43 -7.21 14.83
C SER A 268 5.78 -5.95 15.37
N GLU A 269 5.53 -4.97 14.50
CA GLU A 269 5.03 -3.66 14.86
C GLU A 269 4.20 -3.08 13.71
N ILE A 270 3.19 -2.28 14.07
CA ILE A 270 2.44 -1.43 13.14
C ILE A 270 2.56 0.00 13.66
N TRP A 271 3.06 0.87 12.81
CA TRP A 271 3.26 2.29 13.11
C TRP A 271 2.17 3.10 12.43
N MET A 272 1.41 3.86 13.21
CA MET A 272 0.37 4.77 12.75
C MET A 272 0.83 6.20 13.01
N VAL A 273 1.02 6.98 11.95
CA VAL A 273 1.52 8.35 12.02
C VAL A 273 0.47 9.29 11.49
N ASP A 274 0.04 10.27 12.29
CA ASP A 274 -0.92 11.28 11.82
C ASP A 274 -0.30 12.08 10.66
N ALA A 275 -0.89 11.97 9.46
CA ALA A 275 -0.32 12.51 8.23
C ALA A 275 -0.36 14.05 8.17
N ARG A 276 -0.97 14.72 9.15
CA ARG A 276 -1.05 16.19 9.24
C ARG A 276 -0.04 16.76 10.22
N THR A 277 0.43 15.96 11.18
CA THR A 277 1.22 16.43 12.33
C THR A 277 2.52 15.66 12.53
N GLY A 278 2.62 14.43 12.04
CA GLY A 278 3.74 13.54 12.29
C GLY A 278 3.72 12.83 13.65
N GLN A 279 2.63 12.98 14.43
CA GLN A 279 2.49 12.29 15.72
C GLN A 279 2.41 10.77 15.50
N GLN A 280 3.21 10.00 16.23
CA GLN A 280 3.42 8.57 15.98
C GLN A 280 2.86 7.71 17.11
N TYR A 281 2.18 6.65 16.71
CA TYR A 281 1.67 5.60 17.59
C TYR A 281 2.21 4.27 17.10
N ARG A 282 2.64 3.43 18.03
CA ARG A 282 3.21 2.12 17.76
C ARG A 282 2.38 1.06 18.44
N TYR A 283 1.83 0.17 17.62
CA TYR A 283 1.14 -1.03 18.04
C TYR A 283 2.08 -2.23 17.92
N THR A 284 2.15 -3.04 18.98
CA THR A 284 2.90 -4.30 18.99
C THR A 284 1.91 -5.43 19.16
N PRO A 285 1.75 -6.32 18.16
CA PRO A 285 0.79 -7.43 18.26
C PRO A 285 1.13 -8.38 19.41
N ASN A 286 0.11 -8.81 20.16
CA ASN A 286 0.23 -9.83 21.21
C ASN A 286 0.26 -11.27 20.67
N GLY A 287 0.09 -11.46 19.37
CA GLY A 287 0.04 -12.74 18.69
C GLY A 287 0.61 -12.66 17.27
N SER A 288 0.61 -13.78 16.56
CA SER A 288 1.12 -13.83 15.18
C SER A 288 0.13 -13.19 14.22
N LEU A 289 0.40 -11.95 13.80
CA LEU A 289 -0.21 -11.36 12.62
C LEU A 289 0.73 -11.54 11.43
N PHE A 290 0.23 -11.83 10.23
CA PHE A 290 1.10 -11.93 9.05
C PHE A 290 1.19 -10.61 8.28
N GLY A 291 2.33 -10.43 7.61
CA GLY A 291 2.61 -9.26 6.80
C GLY A 291 1.96 -9.27 5.40
N PRO A 292 2.15 -8.17 4.64
CA PRO A 292 1.45 -7.92 3.38
C PRO A 292 1.75 -8.94 2.29
N ARG A 293 3.01 -9.42 2.16
CA ARG A 293 3.36 -10.46 1.17
C ARG A 293 2.57 -11.73 1.39
N LYS A 294 2.51 -12.18 2.65
CA LYS A 294 1.83 -13.41 3.02
C LYS A 294 0.32 -13.30 2.82
N ALA A 295 -0.26 -12.11 3.02
CA ALA A 295 -1.64 -11.83 2.64
C ALA A 295 -1.89 -12.09 1.15
N THR A 296 -1.00 -11.60 0.26
CA THR A 296 -1.14 -11.86 -1.18
C THR A 296 -0.98 -13.33 -1.56
N ASP A 297 -0.16 -14.08 -0.82
CA ASP A 297 -0.03 -15.53 -1.02
C ASP A 297 -1.29 -16.28 -0.61
N TYR A 298 -2.00 -15.84 0.44
CA TYR A 298 -3.29 -16.40 0.83
C TYR A 298 -4.37 -16.13 -0.21
N ILE A 299 -4.40 -14.93 -0.80
CA ILE A 299 -5.32 -14.64 -1.91
C ILE A 299 -5.06 -15.58 -3.09
N ARG A 300 -3.78 -15.78 -3.47
CA ARG A 300 -3.40 -16.73 -4.53
C ARG A 300 -3.85 -18.16 -4.27
N GLN A 301 -3.87 -18.58 -3.00
CA GLN A 301 -4.32 -19.90 -2.60
C GLN A 301 -5.85 -20.02 -2.58
N ALA A 302 -6.56 -18.97 -2.20
CA ALA A 302 -8.02 -18.94 -2.11
C ALA A 302 -8.70 -18.79 -3.48
N ALA A 303 -8.20 -17.89 -4.33
CA ALA A 303 -8.81 -17.54 -5.61
C ALA A 303 -8.47 -18.54 -6.72
N ARG A 304 -9.22 -19.64 -6.79
CA ARG A 304 -9.01 -20.76 -7.71
C ARG A 304 -9.26 -20.43 -9.20
N THR A 305 -10.02 -19.37 -9.47
CA THR A 305 -10.45 -18.99 -10.83
C THR A 305 -9.64 -17.84 -11.44
N THR A 306 -8.78 -17.18 -10.65
CA THR A 306 -7.99 -16.04 -11.13
C THR A 306 -6.80 -16.52 -11.98
N ASP A 307 -6.66 -16.00 -13.20
CA ASP A 307 -5.48 -16.22 -14.03
C ASP A 307 -4.33 -15.31 -13.59
N TRP A 308 -3.48 -15.82 -12.71
CA TRP A 308 -2.32 -15.08 -12.17
C TRP A 308 -1.26 -14.68 -13.21
N ASN A 309 -1.36 -15.13 -14.46
CA ASN A 309 -0.52 -14.60 -15.55
C ASN A 309 -1.04 -13.27 -16.10
N ARG A 310 -2.31 -12.95 -15.85
CA ARG A 310 -3.01 -11.76 -16.36
C ARG A 310 -3.42 -10.80 -15.26
N PHE A 311 -3.39 -11.24 -14.00
CA PHE A 311 -3.78 -10.44 -12.85
C PHE A 311 -2.68 -10.45 -11.80
N THR A 312 -2.50 -9.32 -11.13
CA THR A 312 -1.56 -9.16 -10.04
C THR A 312 -2.25 -8.54 -8.82
N PRO A 313 -1.90 -8.95 -7.59
CA PRO A 313 -2.24 -8.20 -6.39
C PRO A 313 -1.52 -6.84 -6.40
N ALA A 314 -2.27 -5.78 -6.11
CA ALA A 314 -1.78 -4.42 -5.97
C ALA A 314 -2.11 -3.88 -4.58
N GLU A 315 -1.20 -3.08 -4.03
CA GLU A 315 -1.38 -2.27 -2.82
C GLU A 315 -2.06 -3.02 -1.67
N PRO A 316 -1.38 -3.94 -0.96
CA PRO A 316 -1.94 -4.55 0.24
C PRO A 316 -2.02 -3.51 1.36
N ILE A 317 -3.13 -2.78 1.41
CA ILE A 317 -3.40 -1.69 2.33
C ILE A 317 -3.88 -2.28 3.67
N PRO A 318 -3.25 -1.92 4.81
CA PRO A 318 -3.72 -2.37 6.11
C PRO A 318 -4.99 -1.59 6.47
N VAL A 319 -6.12 -2.29 6.61
CA VAL A 319 -7.38 -1.73 7.09
C VAL A 319 -7.76 -2.37 8.42
N VAL A 320 -8.42 -1.60 9.26
CA VAL A 320 -8.82 -2.02 10.61
C VAL A 320 -10.33 -2.01 10.66
N ILE A 321 -10.89 -3.13 11.10
CA ILE A 321 -12.33 -3.35 11.24
C ILE A 321 -12.53 -4.07 12.58
N ASP A 322 -13.28 -3.45 13.51
CA ASP A 322 -13.58 -4.02 14.83
C ASP A 322 -12.31 -4.47 15.60
N ASP A 323 -11.30 -3.59 15.68
CA ASP A 323 -9.97 -3.81 16.26
C ASP A 323 -9.14 -4.92 15.59
N GLN A 324 -9.62 -5.49 14.48
CA GLN A 324 -8.90 -6.53 13.72
C GLN A 324 -8.23 -5.95 12.48
N LEU A 325 -6.98 -6.36 12.25
CA LEU A 325 -6.23 -6.00 11.06
C LEU A 325 -6.62 -6.91 9.89
N TYR A 326 -7.01 -6.28 8.79
CA TYR A 326 -7.17 -6.90 7.48
C TYR A 326 -6.16 -6.27 6.51
N TRP A 327 -5.72 -7.06 5.53
CA TRP A 327 -5.06 -6.56 4.34
C TRP A 327 -6.10 -6.45 3.23
N GLU A 328 -6.46 -5.22 2.88
CA GLU A 328 -7.25 -4.92 1.68
C GLU A 328 -6.32 -4.94 0.47
N VAL A 329 -6.59 -5.79 -0.51
CA VAL A 329 -5.72 -5.98 -1.67
C VAL A 329 -6.57 -5.93 -2.94
N GLN A 330 -6.23 -5.03 -3.86
CA GLN A 330 -6.92 -4.98 -5.15
C GLN A 330 -6.27 -5.94 -6.13
N ILE A 331 -7.08 -6.77 -6.78
CA ILE A 331 -6.62 -7.64 -7.86
C ILE A 331 -6.88 -6.93 -9.18
N VAL A 332 -5.79 -6.59 -9.88
CA VAL A 332 -5.82 -5.76 -11.08
C VAL A 332 -5.26 -6.55 -12.27
N PRO A 333 -5.78 -6.35 -13.49
CA PRO A 333 -5.13 -6.86 -14.69
C PRO A 333 -3.69 -6.34 -14.81
N SER A 334 -2.77 -7.09 -15.41
CA SER A 334 -1.35 -6.70 -15.56
C SER A 334 -1.14 -5.41 -16.36
N ASP A 335 -2.17 -4.93 -17.06
CA ASP A 335 -2.15 -3.67 -17.79
C ASP A 335 -2.82 -2.52 -17.00
N ASN A 336 -3.31 -2.76 -15.79
CA ASN A 336 -4.00 -1.80 -14.91
C ASN A 336 -5.28 -1.20 -15.52
N SER A 337 -6.04 -1.96 -16.32
CA SER A 337 -7.29 -1.49 -16.97
C SER A 337 -8.44 -1.21 -16.00
N GLY A 338 -8.37 -1.70 -14.78
CA GLY A 338 -9.41 -1.56 -13.76
C GLY A 338 -9.10 -2.43 -12.55
N VAL A 339 -10.04 -2.45 -11.61
CA VAL A 339 -10.02 -3.39 -10.48
C VAL A 339 -10.96 -4.54 -10.82
N ALA A 340 -10.46 -5.77 -10.78
CA ALA A 340 -11.28 -6.96 -11.04
C ALA A 340 -12.14 -7.31 -9.83
N TYR A 341 -11.50 -7.38 -8.66
CA TYR A 341 -12.12 -7.53 -7.36
C TYR A 341 -11.15 -7.05 -6.27
N THR A 342 -11.66 -6.89 -5.06
CA THR A 342 -10.88 -6.57 -3.86
C THR A 342 -10.97 -7.75 -2.91
N ALA A 343 -9.84 -8.14 -2.32
CA ALA A 343 -9.79 -9.19 -1.32
C ALA A 343 -9.38 -8.61 0.04
N PHE A 344 -10.12 -8.97 1.09
CA PHE A 344 -9.77 -8.68 2.47
C PHE A 344 -9.22 -9.95 3.11
N VAL A 345 -8.00 -9.85 3.64
CA VAL A 345 -7.36 -10.98 4.31
C VAL A 345 -7.17 -10.65 5.78
N ASN A 346 -7.85 -11.38 6.67
CA ASN A 346 -7.69 -11.19 8.11
C ASN A 346 -6.28 -11.62 8.55
N ALA A 347 -5.50 -10.68 9.07
CA ALA A 347 -4.08 -10.87 9.37
C ALA A 347 -3.80 -11.91 10.48
N GLN A 348 -4.80 -12.32 11.24
CA GLN A 348 -4.66 -13.28 12.34
C GLN A 348 -5.01 -14.71 11.91
N ASN A 349 -6.13 -14.90 11.21
CA ASN A 349 -6.68 -16.24 10.92
C ASN A 349 -6.55 -16.67 9.45
N SER A 350 -6.04 -15.79 8.56
CA SER A 350 -5.86 -16.02 7.12
C SER A 350 -7.15 -16.22 6.32
N GLU A 351 -8.31 -15.87 6.89
CA GLU A 351 -9.58 -15.86 6.17
C GLU A 351 -9.56 -14.80 5.07
N VAL A 352 -10.00 -15.20 3.87
CA VAL A 352 -10.02 -14.36 2.67
C VAL A 352 -11.48 -14.10 2.28
N HIS A 353 -11.84 -12.82 2.18
CA HIS A 353 -13.14 -12.38 1.67
C HIS A 353 -12.95 -11.61 0.37
N GLU A 354 -13.50 -12.12 -0.72
CA GLU A 354 -13.46 -11.46 -2.03
C GLU A 354 -14.76 -10.68 -2.26
N VAL A 355 -14.64 -9.45 -2.73
CA VAL A 355 -15.76 -8.58 -3.08
C VAL A 355 -15.50 -7.89 -4.41
N GLU A 356 -16.53 -7.77 -5.25
CA GLU A 356 -16.35 -7.28 -6.62
C GLU A 356 -16.61 -5.78 -6.75
N THR A 357 -17.51 -5.22 -5.94
CA THR A 357 -17.97 -3.83 -6.10
C THR A 357 -17.51 -2.90 -4.99
N THR A 358 -17.43 -1.60 -5.31
CA THR A 358 -17.24 -0.52 -4.33
C THR A 358 -18.23 -0.59 -3.15
N ALA A 359 -19.52 -0.85 -3.41
CA ALA A 359 -20.53 -0.91 -2.34
C ALA A 359 -20.29 -2.08 -1.37
N ALA A 360 -19.76 -3.19 -1.86
CA ALA A 360 -19.41 -4.33 -1.02
C ALA A 360 -18.12 -4.11 -0.23
N VAL A 361 -17.14 -3.40 -0.79
CA VAL A 361 -15.97 -2.92 -0.04
C VAL A 361 -16.42 -2.04 1.13
N THR A 362 -17.26 -1.03 0.87
CA THR A 362 -17.83 -0.18 1.93
C THR A 362 -18.59 -1.01 2.97
N ASN A 363 -19.42 -1.96 2.53
CA ASN A 363 -20.19 -2.79 3.47
C ASN A 363 -19.28 -3.67 4.35
N PHE A 364 -18.23 -4.25 3.76
CA PHE A 364 -17.26 -5.06 4.49
C PHE A 364 -16.52 -4.22 5.53
N LEU A 365 -16.05 -3.02 5.16
CA LEU A 365 -15.41 -2.09 6.11
C LEU A 365 -16.36 -1.63 7.22
N GLN A 366 -17.68 -1.57 6.98
CA GLN A 366 -18.67 -1.16 7.99
C GLN A 366 -19.06 -2.28 8.95
N ASN A 367 -19.17 -3.51 8.46
CA ASN A 367 -19.87 -4.59 9.18
C ASN A 367 -19.04 -5.89 9.29
N GLY A 368 -17.84 -5.95 8.72
CA GLY A 368 -17.04 -7.16 8.63
C GLY A 368 -17.67 -8.30 7.82
N ALA A 369 -18.70 -8.02 7.01
CA ALA A 369 -19.51 -9.01 6.34
C ALA A 369 -19.53 -8.81 4.81
N VAL A 370 -19.53 -9.90 4.06
CA VAL A 370 -19.76 -9.89 2.61
C VAL A 370 -21.27 -9.89 2.34
N PRO A 371 -21.82 -8.96 1.54
CA PRO A 371 -23.25 -8.96 1.23
C PRO A 371 -23.70 -10.24 0.50
N ALA A 372 -24.81 -10.83 0.94
CA ALA A 372 -25.37 -12.08 0.38
C ALA A 372 -25.71 -12.01 -1.12
N ASN A 373 -25.84 -10.81 -1.70
CA ASN A 373 -26.13 -10.62 -3.12
C ASN A 373 -24.88 -10.56 -4.02
N GLN A 374 -23.67 -10.79 -3.47
CA GLN A 374 -22.40 -10.89 -4.22
C GLN A 374 -21.75 -12.27 -4.15
N THR A 375 -22.42 -13.25 -3.55
CA THR A 375 -22.19 -14.63 -3.96
C THR A 375 -22.80 -14.78 -5.35
N SER A 376 -22.01 -14.49 -6.39
CA SER A 376 -22.29 -14.92 -7.75
C SER A 376 -22.62 -16.41 -7.69
N ASP A 377 -23.91 -16.76 -7.88
CA ASP A 377 -24.49 -18.11 -7.89
C ASP A 377 -23.52 -19.21 -7.40
N ARG A 378 -23.27 -19.23 -6.08
CA ARG A 378 -23.06 -20.53 -5.45
C ARG A 378 -24.43 -21.16 -5.47
N ASP A 379 -24.62 -22.13 -6.34
CA ASP A 379 -25.76 -23.03 -6.28
C ASP A 379 -25.84 -23.58 -4.85
N ASP A 380 -26.68 -22.97 -4.00
CA ASP A 380 -26.98 -23.40 -2.63
C ASP A 380 -27.74 -24.75 -2.58
N ASN A 381 -27.66 -25.52 -3.67
CA ASN A 381 -28.20 -26.86 -3.82
C ASN A 381 -27.13 -27.95 -3.96
N GLU A 382 -25.84 -27.62 -4.00
CA GLU A 382 -24.80 -28.63 -3.77
C GLU A 382 -24.51 -28.73 -2.28
N SER A 383 -24.90 -29.87 -1.69
CA SER A 383 -24.40 -30.31 -0.39
C SER A 383 -22.87 -30.17 -0.36
N PRO A 384 -22.26 -29.82 0.79
CA PRO A 384 -20.82 -29.63 0.87
C PRO A 384 -20.12 -30.87 0.33
N THR A 385 -19.50 -30.73 -0.85
CA THR A 385 -18.83 -31.83 -1.54
C THR A 385 -17.71 -32.28 -0.62
N SER A 386 -17.94 -33.37 0.10
CA SER A 386 -16.93 -33.90 1.01
C SER A 386 -15.71 -34.27 0.18
N PRO A 387 -14.49 -33.85 0.57
CA PRO A 387 -13.30 -34.15 -0.21
C PRO A 387 -13.18 -35.66 -0.35
N THR A 388 -13.01 -36.13 -1.58
CA THR A 388 -12.87 -37.56 -1.88
C THR A 388 -11.54 -38.09 -1.32
N MET A 389 -10.54 -37.21 -1.14
CA MET A 389 -9.26 -37.55 -0.52
C MET A 389 -8.59 -36.32 0.11
N ILE A 390 -7.90 -36.51 1.23
CA ILE A 390 -7.05 -35.49 1.87
C ILE A 390 -5.62 -36.02 1.88
N VAL A 391 -4.69 -35.24 1.34
CA VAL A 391 -3.25 -35.54 1.31
C VAL A 391 -2.53 -34.59 2.24
N GLU A 392 -1.97 -35.12 3.31
CA GLU A 392 -1.18 -34.36 4.29
C GLU A 392 0.31 -34.51 4.02
N ARG A 393 1.04 -33.40 3.93
CA ARG A 393 2.49 -33.38 3.95
C ARG A 393 2.95 -33.30 5.40
N VAL A 394 3.46 -34.39 5.94
CA VAL A 394 3.82 -34.51 7.36
C VAL A 394 5.35 -34.45 7.53
N ALA A 395 5.81 -33.73 8.55
CA ALA A 395 7.21 -33.67 8.95
C ALA A 395 7.69 -34.99 9.58
N PRO A 396 9.01 -35.23 9.69
CA PRO A 396 9.54 -36.40 10.40
C PRO A 396 9.09 -36.52 11.86
N ASN A 397 8.69 -35.41 12.49
CA ASN A 397 8.19 -35.35 13.86
C ASN A 397 6.65 -35.53 13.96
N GLY A 398 5.96 -35.83 12.85
CA GLY A 398 4.52 -36.04 12.82
C GLY A 398 3.66 -34.78 12.69
N SER A 399 4.24 -33.56 12.63
CA SER A 399 3.45 -32.34 12.42
C SER A 399 3.04 -32.17 10.97
N VAL A 400 1.78 -31.81 10.71
CA VAL A 400 1.29 -31.47 9.37
C VAL A 400 1.93 -30.16 8.90
N ILE A 401 2.69 -30.21 7.81
CA ILE A 401 3.37 -29.08 7.13
C ILE A 401 2.52 -28.54 5.96
N GLY A 402 1.44 -29.23 5.60
CA GLY A 402 0.49 -28.77 4.60
C GLY A 402 -0.56 -29.83 4.28
N THR A 403 -1.73 -29.38 3.84
CA THR A 403 -2.87 -30.25 3.51
C THR A 403 -3.37 -29.90 2.11
N LEU A 404 -3.56 -30.93 1.28
CA LEU A 404 -4.15 -30.82 -0.05
C LEU A 404 -5.43 -31.67 -0.09
N THR A 405 -6.58 -31.01 -0.23
CA THR A 405 -7.88 -31.67 -0.41
C THR A 405 -8.14 -31.91 -1.90
N ILE A 406 -8.55 -33.13 -2.26
CA ILE A 406 -8.84 -33.57 -3.62
C ILE A 406 -10.33 -33.90 -3.72
N TYR A 407 -10.99 -33.39 -4.77
CA TYR A 407 -12.41 -33.62 -5.06
C TYR A 407 -12.61 -34.59 -6.23
N GLU A 408 -13.85 -35.05 -6.49
CA GLU A 408 -14.15 -36.20 -7.37
C GLU A 408 -13.63 -36.06 -8.81
N ASN A 409 -13.42 -34.84 -9.29
CA ASN A 409 -12.94 -34.51 -10.64
C ASN A 409 -11.44 -34.13 -10.68
N GLU A 410 -10.72 -34.24 -9.56
CA GLU A 410 -9.31 -33.88 -9.46
C GLU A 410 -8.44 -35.15 -9.41
N SER A 411 -7.23 -35.08 -9.98
CA SER A 411 -6.24 -36.15 -9.87
C SER A 411 -4.94 -35.59 -9.34
N ILE A 412 -4.30 -36.33 -8.42
CA ILE A 412 -3.01 -35.96 -7.85
C ILE A 412 -1.89 -36.72 -8.56
N ARG A 413 -0.82 -36.01 -8.92
CA ARG A 413 0.42 -36.62 -9.41
C ARG A 413 1.57 -36.23 -8.48
N ILE A 414 2.09 -37.23 -7.75
CA ILE A 414 3.28 -37.08 -6.92
C ILE A 414 4.49 -37.43 -7.78
N VAL A 415 5.37 -36.46 -8.02
CA VAL A 415 6.62 -36.66 -8.76
C VAL A 415 7.78 -36.57 -7.79
N GLN A 416 8.50 -37.67 -7.63
CA GLN A 416 9.73 -37.71 -6.84
C GLN A 416 10.90 -37.38 -7.75
N GLN A 417 11.56 -36.23 -7.55
CA GLN A 417 12.84 -35.95 -8.20
C GLN A 417 13.93 -36.68 -7.40
N ASN A 418 14.50 -37.74 -7.98
CA ASN A 418 15.79 -38.27 -7.57
C ASN A 418 16.83 -37.86 -8.61
N GLU A 419 17.82 -37.07 -8.21
CA GLU A 419 19.06 -36.91 -8.98
C GLU A 419 19.85 -38.22 -8.93
N THR A 420 19.88 -38.98 -10.02
CA THR A 420 21.10 -39.33 -10.80
C THR A 420 20.76 -40.32 -11.92
N ASP A 421 21.30 -40.04 -13.11
CA ASP A 421 21.32 -40.92 -14.28
C ASP A 421 21.80 -42.35 -13.96
N ALA A 422 20.96 -43.35 -14.22
CA ALA A 422 21.38 -44.68 -14.68
C ALA A 422 20.18 -45.55 -15.11
N GLY A 423 20.08 -45.83 -16.41
CA GLY A 423 19.72 -47.15 -16.92
C GLY A 423 18.28 -47.65 -16.76
N ASN A 424 17.48 -47.42 -17.80
CA ASN A 424 16.55 -48.39 -18.42
C ASN A 424 15.75 -49.33 -17.47
N ARG A 425 14.49 -48.98 -17.14
CA ARG A 425 13.44 -49.98 -16.90
C ARG A 425 12.02 -49.44 -17.04
N THR A 426 11.21 -50.32 -17.61
CA THR A 426 9.79 -50.28 -17.99
C THR A 426 8.86 -49.75 -16.90
N THR A 427 7.96 -48.84 -17.28
CA THR A 427 6.90 -48.31 -16.41
C THR A 427 5.75 -49.33 -16.28
N GLU A 428 5.54 -49.87 -15.09
CA GLU A 428 4.28 -50.54 -14.72
C GLU A 428 3.30 -49.50 -14.16
N SER A 429 2.19 -49.26 -14.87
CA SER A 429 1.04 -48.53 -14.33
C SER A 429 0.29 -49.42 -13.34
N ARG A 430 0.25 -49.03 -12.07
CA ARG A 430 -0.60 -49.68 -11.06
C ARG A 430 -1.79 -48.78 -10.76
N THR A 431 -2.90 -49.03 -11.45
CA THR A 431 -4.21 -48.47 -11.12
C THR A 431 -4.73 -49.16 -9.87
N MET A 432 -4.93 -48.43 -8.76
CA MET A 432 -5.67 -48.96 -7.62
C MET A 432 -7.17 -48.73 -7.83
N SER A 433 -7.89 -49.78 -8.21
CA SER A 433 -9.35 -49.81 -8.19
C SER A 433 -9.82 -50.30 -6.83
N GLY A 434 -10.61 -49.47 -6.12
CA GLY A 434 -11.31 -49.85 -4.89
C GLY A 434 -12.48 -50.82 -5.15
N PRO A 435 -12.90 -51.63 -4.16
CA PRO A 435 -13.82 -52.74 -4.35
C PRO A 435 -15.27 -52.29 -4.50
N MET A 436 -15.97 -52.78 -5.54
CA MET A 436 -17.43 -52.75 -5.61
C MET A 436 -18.00 -53.78 -4.61
N GLY A 437 -18.70 -53.28 -3.60
CA GLY A 437 -19.57 -54.10 -2.74
C GLY A 437 -20.79 -54.58 -3.52
N SER A 438 -20.97 -55.90 -3.58
CA SER A 438 -22.20 -56.52 -4.07
C SER A 438 -23.29 -56.44 -3.00
N SER A 439 -24.45 -55.89 -3.38
CA SER A 439 -25.70 -56.03 -2.63
C SER A 439 -26.58 -57.01 -3.39
N LEU A 440 -26.58 -58.25 -2.92
CA LEU A 440 -27.62 -59.24 -3.17
C LEU A 440 -28.86 -58.88 -2.36
N ALA A 441 -30.00 -58.74 -3.02
CA ALA A 441 -31.31 -58.95 -2.39
C ALA A 441 -32.26 -59.55 -3.42
N GLY A 442 -32.67 -60.79 -3.18
CA GLY A 442 -33.81 -61.43 -3.80
C GLY A 442 -34.62 -62.13 -2.72
N ALA A 443 -35.88 -61.70 -2.55
CA ALA A 443 -37.07 -62.45 -2.14
C ALA A 443 -38.22 -61.46 -1.95
#